data_AF-A0AAE9JLE3-F1
#
_entry.id   AF-A0AAE9JLE3-F1
#
_cell.length_a   1.000
_cell.length_b   1.000
_cell.length_c   1.000
_cell.angle_alpha   90.00
_cell.angle_beta   90.00
_cell.angle_gamma   90.00
#
_symmetry.space_group_name_H-M   'P 1'
#
loop_
_entity.id
_entity.type
_entity.pdbx_description
1 polymer ?
#
loop_
_entity_poly.entity_id
_entity_poly.type
_entity_poly.pdbx_seq_one_letter_code
_entity_poly.pdbx_strand_id
1 'polypeptide(L)'
;MMKWKYKEHSSRIKNMRTETEEKRKQAEQDHRFKLSRMEEEHKKQTTQAEKVLAEAKEEGRQKVVEAEKEKDGIIQKRNEELQTFLEASEKLEDSHQENVRKIRTRNSAFRLENMKIRKNQLEIENKVKMDKMNENYKDLMRELTNQNAKNVIQEFQRIIETVITVSISLGSIRCDCLPAHGGAPTIIPGKLDVDFSNIQSAMNSFRNEKRLFSQYVINTNRTERKLLEACAELIRDMDALMTSQDLSEMCSQLPLRLSKESPNTEDLRIIEFYGERSITLHQLFSELCVKLDDSTRNMQIEHLPSAEGRSLQAINQ
;
A
#
# COMPACT_ATOMS: atom_id res chain seq x y z
N MET A 1 -140.20 -107.31 -23.30
CA MET A 1 -138.76 -107.50 -23.03
C MET A 1 -137.89 -106.50 -23.83
N MET A 2 -138.16 -105.18 -23.76
CA MET A 2 -137.36 -104.18 -24.53
C MET A 2 -137.19 -102.81 -23.83
N LYS A 3 -137.71 -102.62 -22.60
CA LYS A 3 -137.57 -101.36 -21.82
C LYS A 3 -136.40 -101.34 -20.83
N TRP A 4 -135.71 -102.47 -20.61
CA TRP A 4 -134.65 -102.57 -19.59
C TRP A 4 -133.27 -102.12 -20.10
N LYS A 5 -132.89 -102.48 -21.35
CA LYS A 5 -131.59 -102.10 -21.95
C LYS A 5 -131.41 -100.59 -22.21
N TYR A 6 -132.50 -99.85 -22.44
CA TYR A 6 -132.46 -98.39 -22.61
C TYR A 6 -132.18 -97.64 -21.29
N LYS A 7 -132.55 -98.24 -20.15
CA LYS A 7 -132.32 -97.67 -18.82
C LYS A 7 -130.85 -97.79 -18.39
N GLU A 8 -130.20 -98.89 -18.78
CA GLU A 8 -128.81 -99.19 -18.39
C GLU A 8 -127.79 -98.34 -19.15
N HIS A 9 -127.95 -98.19 -20.47
CA HIS A 9 -127.09 -97.33 -21.29
C HIS A 9 -127.23 -95.83 -20.92
N SER A 10 -128.44 -95.42 -20.52
CA SER A 10 -128.70 -94.06 -20.03
C SER A 10 -128.02 -93.79 -18.69
N SER A 11 -128.03 -94.76 -17.76
CA SER A 11 -127.32 -94.65 -16.48
C SER A 11 -125.80 -94.56 -16.64
N ARG A 12 -125.20 -95.33 -17.56
CA ARG A 12 -123.73 -95.36 -17.72
C ARG A 12 -123.17 -94.06 -18.32
N ILE A 13 -123.87 -93.45 -19.29
CA ILE A 13 -123.50 -92.13 -19.81
C ILE A 13 -123.69 -91.03 -18.75
N LYS A 14 -124.74 -91.14 -17.92
CA LYS A 14 -124.94 -90.22 -16.79
C LYS A 14 -123.80 -90.30 -15.78
N ASN A 15 -123.37 -91.51 -15.42
CA ASN A 15 -122.32 -91.71 -14.43
C ASN A 15 -120.94 -91.25 -14.91
N MET A 16 -120.55 -91.51 -16.16
CA MET A 16 -119.28 -90.96 -16.68
C MET A 16 -119.32 -89.42 -16.73
N ARG A 17 -120.46 -88.83 -17.08
CA ARG A 17 -120.61 -87.37 -17.06
C ARG A 17 -120.49 -86.82 -15.64
N THR A 18 -121.08 -87.46 -14.63
CA THR A 18 -120.97 -86.99 -13.23
C THR A 18 -119.56 -87.17 -12.67
N GLU A 19 -118.90 -88.30 -12.94
CA GLU A 19 -117.55 -88.56 -12.41
C GLU A 19 -116.48 -87.63 -13.04
N THR A 20 -116.66 -87.29 -14.32
CA THR A 20 -115.81 -86.30 -15.00
C THR A 20 -116.08 -84.88 -14.49
N GLU A 21 -117.34 -84.56 -14.20
CA GLU A 21 -117.76 -83.28 -13.62
C GLU A 21 -117.21 -83.10 -12.18
N GLU A 22 -117.24 -84.15 -11.36
CA GLU A 22 -116.74 -84.12 -9.98
C GLU A 22 -115.21 -84.02 -9.91
N LYS A 23 -114.47 -84.77 -10.74
CA LYS A 23 -113.01 -84.60 -10.84
C LYS A 23 -112.63 -83.21 -11.35
N ARG A 24 -113.42 -82.64 -12.26
CA ARG A 24 -113.19 -81.27 -12.76
C ARG A 24 -113.46 -80.23 -11.67
N LYS A 25 -114.53 -80.40 -10.89
CA LYS A 25 -114.86 -79.52 -9.75
C LYS A 25 -113.82 -79.59 -8.62
N GLN A 26 -113.33 -80.78 -8.29
CA GLN A 26 -112.28 -80.94 -7.28
C GLN A 26 -110.97 -80.26 -7.73
N ALA A 27 -110.57 -80.46 -8.99
CA ALA A 27 -109.39 -79.81 -9.57
C ALA A 27 -109.56 -78.28 -9.67
N GLU A 28 -110.76 -77.79 -10.02
CA GLU A 28 -111.08 -76.35 -9.99
C GLU A 28 -111.01 -75.78 -8.58
N GLN A 29 -111.53 -76.49 -7.56
CA GLN A 29 -111.45 -76.05 -6.16
C GLN A 29 -110.01 -76.03 -5.64
N ASP A 30 -109.22 -77.06 -5.88
CA ASP A 30 -107.80 -77.12 -5.49
C ASP A 30 -106.97 -76.04 -6.21
N HIS A 31 -107.25 -75.80 -7.49
CA HIS A 31 -106.61 -74.74 -8.25
C HIS A 31 -107.00 -73.36 -7.71
N ARG A 32 -108.28 -73.14 -7.36
CA ARG A 32 -108.75 -71.91 -6.70
C ARG A 32 -108.06 -71.69 -5.35
N PHE A 33 -107.94 -72.73 -4.54
CA PHE A 33 -107.30 -72.64 -3.24
C PHE A 33 -105.80 -72.33 -3.36
N LYS A 34 -105.10 -72.98 -4.31
CA LYS A 34 -103.68 -72.68 -4.59
C LYS A 34 -103.48 -71.26 -5.14
N LEU A 35 -104.37 -70.79 -6.01
CA LEU A 35 -104.37 -69.41 -6.52
C LEU A 35 -104.57 -68.40 -5.40
N SER A 36 -105.60 -68.58 -4.56
CA SER A 36 -105.82 -67.68 -3.42
C SER A 36 -104.62 -67.67 -2.48
N ARG A 37 -104.04 -68.83 -2.16
CA ARG A 37 -102.85 -68.89 -1.30
C ARG A 37 -101.67 -68.17 -1.92
N MET A 38 -101.42 -68.37 -3.22
CA MET A 38 -100.35 -67.71 -3.96
C MET A 38 -100.55 -66.19 -4.05
N GLU A 39 -101.77 -65.73 -4.29
CA GLU A 39 -102.13 -64.30 -4.30
C GLU A 39 -101.89 -63.67 -2.94
N GLU A 40 -102.25 -64.36 -1.85
CA GLU A 40 -102.05 -63.86 -0.49
C GLU A 40 -100.57 -63.80 -0.10
N GLU A 41 -99.79 -64.80 -0.51
CA GLU A 41 -98.35 -64.88 -0.30
C GLU A 41 -97.61 -63.82 -1.14
N HIS A 42 -98.00 -63.62 -2.40
CA HIS A 42 -97.50 -62.55 -3.26
C HIS A 42 -97.85 -61.18 -2.70
N LYS A 43 -99.09 -60.98 -2.23
CA LYS A 43 -99.53 -59.72 -1.61
C LYS A 43 -98.69 -59.41 -0.38
N LYS A 44 -98.46 -60.40 0.50
CA LYS A 44 -97.63 -60.27 1.69
C LYS A 44 -96.16 -59.97 1.35
N GLN A 45 -95.58 -60.65 0.37
CA GLN A 45 -94.23 -60.38 -0.12
C GLN A 45 -94.11 -58.98 -0.73
N THR A 46 -95.10 -58.56 -1.51
CA THR A 46 -95.16 -57.21 -2.10
C THR A 46 -95.20 -56.15 -1.01
N THR A 47 -96.06 -56.31 0.01
CA THR A 47 -96.14 -55.34 1.12
C THR A 47 -94.85 -55.29 1.94
N GLN A 48 -94.22 -56.45 2.16
CA GLN A 48 -92.94 -56.53 2.88
C GLN A 48 -91.82 -55.85 2.08
N ALA A 49 -91.75 -56.08 0.77
CA ALA A 49 -90.77 -55.46 -0.12
C ALA A 49 -90.97 -53.94 -0.21
N GLU A 50 -92.22 -53.48 -0.30
CA GLU A 50 -92.56 -52.05 -0.27
C GLU A 50 -92.13 -51.40 1.04
N LYS A 51 -92.34 -52.08 2.18
CA LYS A 51 -91.92 -51.58 3.49
C LYS A 51 -90.39 -51.47 3.60
N VAL A 52 -89.66 -52.51 3.19
CA VAL A 52 -88.19 -52.50 3.16
C VAL A 52 -87.66 -51.42 2.20
N LEU A 53 -88.30 -51.25 1.05
CA LEU A 53 -87.93 -50.20 0.09
C LEU A 53 -88.18 -48.80 0.65
N ALA A 54 -89.28 -48.59 1.38
CA ALA A 54 -89.58 -47.33 2.03
C ALA A 54 -88.56 -47.01 3.14
N GLU A 55 -88.22 -48.00 3.98
CA GLU A 55 -87.19 -47.87 5.03
C GLU A 55 -85.81 -47.57 4.42
N ALA A 56 -85.40 -48.28 3.37
CA ALA A 56 -84.12 -48.04 2.68
C ALA A 56 -84.06 -46.66 1.99
N LYS A 57 -85.18 -46.18 1.43
CA LYS A 57 -85.27 -44.83 0.84
C LYS A 57 -85.13 -43.75 1.90
N GLU A 58 -85.76 -43.94 3.06
CA GLU A 58 -85.68 -42.99 4.17
C GLU A 58 -84.28 -42.97 4.79
N GLU A 59 -83.68 -44.14 5.03
CA GLU A 59 -82.29 -44.27 5.48
C GLU A 59 -81.31 -43.62 4.47
N GLY A 60 -81.51 -43.87 3.17
CA GLY A 60 -80.71 -43.25 2.11
C GLY A 60 -80.83 -41.73 2.10
N ARG A 61 -82.04 -41.18 2.29
CA ARG A 61 -82.24 -39.72 2.42
C ARG A 61 -81.54 -39.15 3.64
N GLN A 62 -81.63 -39.81 4.79
CA GLN A 62 -80.98 -39.36 6.01
C GLN A 62 -79.45 -39.36 5.86
N LYS A 63 -78.87 -40.40 5.29
CA LYS A 63 -77.42 -40.46 5.01
C LYS A 63 -76.95 -39.38 4.05
N VAL A 64 -77.73 -39.05 3.02
CA VAL A 64 -77.40 -37.95 2.10
C VAL A 64 -77.41 -36.61 2.84
N VAL A 65 -78.43 -36.35 3.65
CA VAL A 65 -78.52 -35.11 4.44
C VAL A 65 -77.37 -35.00 5.43
N GLU A 66 -76.99 -36.10 6.08
CA GLU A 66 -75.86 -36.14 7.01
C GLU A 66 -74.53 -35.90 6.30
N ALA A 67 -74.29 -36.55 5.17
CA ALA A 67 -73.10 -36.34 4.34
C ALA A 67 -73.00 -34.91 3.78
N GLU A 68 -74.12 -34.28 3.40
CA GLU A 68 -74.14 -32.88 2.97
C GLU A 68 -73.76 -31.93 4.12
N LYS A 69 -74.28 -32.16 5.32
CA LYS A 69 -73.90 -31.39 6.52
C LYS A 69 -72.41 -31.55 6.86
N GLU A 70 -71.89 -32.77 6.79
CA GLU A 70 -70.46 -33.02 7.00
C GLU A 70 -69.60 -32.31 5.95
N LYS A 71 -70.00 -32.39 4.67
CA LYS A 71 -69.31 -31.71 3.56
C LYS A 71 -69.28 -30.21 3.79
N ASP A 72 -70.41 -29.61 4.15
CA ASP A 72 -70.49 -28.16 4.39
C ASP A 72 -69.65 -27.75 5.61
N GLY A 73 -69.64 -28.57 6.67
CA GLY A 73 -68.76 -28.35 7.83
C GLY A 73 -67.27 -28.44 7.50
N ILE A 74 -66.86 -29.37 6.61
CA ILE A 74 -65.48 -29.47 6.12
C ILE A 74 -65.12 -28.26 5.27
N ILE A 75 -66.00 -27.82 4.38
CA ILE A 75 -65.79 -26.63 3.53
C ILE A 75 -65.60 -25.40 4.41
N GLN A 76 -66.43 -25.23 5.43
CA GLN A 76 -66.34 -24.11 6.35
C GLN A 76 -65.00 -24.09 7.09
N LYS A 77 -64.60 -25.21 7.71
CA LYS A 77 -63.28 -25.31 8.39
C LYS A 77 -62.12 -25.03 7.44
N ARG A 78 -62.16 -25.57 6.23
CA ARG A 78 -61.12 -25.33 5.22
C ARG A 78 -61.03 -23.86 4.84
N ASN A 79 -62.16 -23.16 4.72
CA ASN A 79 -62.17 -21.73 4.42
C ASN A 79 -61.62 -20.90 5.58
N GLU A 80 -61.96 -21.25 6.82
CA GLU A 80 -61.42 -20.58 8.02
C GLU A 80 -59.90 -20.78 8.15
N GLU A 81 -59.41 -21.99 7.93
CA GLU A 81 -57.96 -22.30 7.89
C GLU A 81 -57.25 -21.56 6.76
N LEU A 82 -57.84 -21.53 5.56
CA LEU A 82 -57.28 -20.83 4.41
C LEU A 82 -57.20 -19.32 4.67
N GLN A 83 -58.24 -18.73 5.25
CA GLN A 83 -58.24 -17.31 5.62
C GLN A 83 -57.14 -17.00 6.63
N THR A 84 -57.01 -17.82 7.67
CA THR A 84 -55.95 -17.68 8.69
C THR A 84 -54.56 -17.78 8.07
N PHE A 85 -54.37 -18.74 7.14
CA PHE A 85 -53.11 -18.90 6.42
C PHE A 85 -52.79 -17.68 5.55
N LEU A 86 -53.76 -17.16 4.80
CA LEU A 86 -53.58 -15.98 3.94
C LEU A 86 -53.18 -14.75 4.78
N GLU A 87 -53.88 -14.49 5.88
CA GLU A 87 -53.57 -13.38 6.78
C GLU A 87 -52.18 -13.52 7.43
N ALA A 88 -51.80 -14.74 7.82
CA ALA A 88 -50.46 -15.00 8.34
C ALA A 88 -49.37 -14.78 7.27
N SER A 89 -49.63 -15.19 6.03
CA SER A 89 -48.70 -15.03 4.91
C SER A 89 -48.52 -13.55 4.55
N GLU A 90 -49.60 -12.77 4.53
CA GLU A 90 -49.55 -11.33 4.24
C GLU A 90 -48.73 -10.59 5.31
N LYS A 91 -48.99 -10.87 6.60
CA LYS A 91 -48.22 -10.31 7.71
C LYS A 91 -46.73 -10.68 7.64
N LEU A 92 -46.43 -11.92 7.23
CA LEU A 92 -45.06 -12.37 7.07
C LEU A 92 -44.37 -11.64 5.91
N GLU A 93 -45.07 -11.46 4.79
CA GLU A 93 -44.56 -10.74 3.63
C GLU A 93 -44.28 -9.26 3.94
N ASP A 94 -45.21 -8.58 4.62
CA ASP A 94 -45.02 -7.20 5.07
C ASP A 94 -43.80 -7.06 5.99
N SER A 95 -43.68 -7.95 6.98
CA SER A 95 -42.54 -7.99 7.90
C SER A 95 -41.23 -8.25 7.15
N HIS A 96 -41.24 -9.16 6.17
CA HIS A 96 -40.08 -9.44 5.35
C HIS A 96 -39.67 -8.24 4.51
N GLN A 97 -40.61 -7.58 3.83
CA GLN A 97 -40.34 -6.38 3.03
C GLN A 97 -39.77 -5.25 3.89
N GLU A 98 -40.32 -5.03 5.09
CA GLU A 98 -39.82 -4.02 6.02
C GLU A 98 -38.39 -4.33 6.49
N ASN A 99 -38.10 -5.60 6.79
CA ASN A 99 -36.74 -6.02 7.15
C ASN A 99 -35.76 -5.84 5.99
N VAL A 100 -36.15 -6.18 4.75
CA VAL A 100 -35.33 -5.95 3.56
C VAL A 100 -35.04 -4.47 3.37
N ARG A 101 -36.04 -3.59 3.56
CA ARG A 101 -35.85 -2.13 3.50
C ARG A 101 -34.85 -1.66 4.57
N LYS A 102 -35.01 -2.10 5.82
CA LYS A 102 -34.08 -1.77 6.93
C LYS A 102 -32.65 -2.22 6.62
N ILE A 103 -32.47 -3.44 6.15
CA ILE A 103 -31.15 -3.98 5.76
C ILE A 103 -30.55 -3.14 4.63
N ARG A 104 -31.34 -2.80 3.60
CA ARG A 104 -30.88 -1.99 2.47
C ARG A 104 -30.42 -0.60 2.90
N THR A 105 -31.18 0.06 3.76
CA THR A 105 -30.84 1.39 4.29
C THR A 105 -29.56 1.31 5.14
N ARG A 106 -29.45 0.31 6.02
CA ARG A 106 -28.25 0.10 6.85
C ARG A 106 -27.01 -0.17 6.00
N ASN A 107 -27.13 -1.02 4.98
CA ASN A 107 -26.03 -1.31 4.06
C ASN A 107 -25.61 -0.08 3.25
N SER A 108 -26.57 0.75 2.82
CA SER A 108 -26.26 2.01 2.14
C SER A 108 -25.49 2.98 3.04
N ALA A 109 -25.97 3.18 4.28
CA ALA A 109 -25.29 4.03 5.26
C ALA A 109 -23.87 3.53 5.57
N PHE A 110 -23.71 2.22 5.78
CA PHE A 110 -22.41 1.60 6.03
C PHE A 110 -21.45 1.76 4.84
N ARG A 111 -21.93 1.65 3.59
CA ARG A 111 -21.11 1.91 2.40
C ARG A 111 -20.64 3.36 2.33
N LEU A 112 -21.52 4.31 2.62
CA LEU A 112 -21.18 5.73 2.63
C LEU A 112 -20.12 6.05 3.69
N GLU A 113 -20.30 5.51 4.90
CA GLU A 113 -19.35 5.72 6.00
C GLU A 113 -17.98 5.10 5.69
N ASN A 114 -17.94 3.89 5.14
CA ASN A 114 -16.68 3.28 4.69
C ASN A 114 -15.98 4.10 3.60
N MET A 115 -16.72 4.70 2.67
CA MET A 115 -16.11 5.58 1.66
C MET A 115 -15.49 6.82 2.31
N LYS A 116 -16.14 7.43 3.30
CA LYS A 116 -15.57 8.56 4.05
C LYS A 116 -14.32 8.17 4.82
N ILE A 117 -14.37 7.05 5.55
CA ILE A 117 -13.21 6.55 6.30
C ILE A 117 -12.03 6.27 5.37
N ARG A 118 -12.26 5.58 4.24
CA ARG A 118 -11.22 5.31 3.24
C ARG A 118 -10.63 6.59 2.66
N LYS A 119 -11.46 7.58 2.36
CA LYS A 119 -11.00 8.88 1.86
C LYS A 119 -10.10 9.58 2.89
N ASN A 120 -10.55 9.69 4.13
CA ASN A 120 -9.78 10.31 5.20
C ASN A 120 -8.45 9.58 5.45
N GLN A 121 -8.48 8.24 5.44
CA GLN A 121 -7.29 7.42 5.60
C GLN A 121 -6.27 7.67 4.48
N LEU A 122 -6.72 7.73 3.21
CA LEU A 122 -5.85 8.06 2.08
C LEU A 122 -5.26 9.47 2.19
N GLU A 123 -6.03 10.45 2.66
CA GLU A 123 -5.54 11.81 2.89
C GLU A 123 -4.44 11.84 3.97
N ILE A 124 -4.63 11.12 5.08
CA ILE A 124 -3.63 10.99 6.15
C ILE A 124 -2.37 10.30 5.64
N GLU A 125 -2.51 9.15 4.95
CA GLU A 125 -1.37 8.42 4.41
C GLU A 125 -0.58 9.23 3.39
N ASN A 126 -1.27 9.98 2.51
CA ASN A 126 -0.62 10.86 1.56
C ASN A 126 0.13 12.00 2.25
N LYS A 127 -0.45 12.60 3.29
CA LYS A 127 0.22 13.64 4.07
C LYS A 127 1.49 13.10 4.73
N VAL A 128 1.41 11.95 5.40
CA VAL A 128 2.58 11.30 6.04
C VAL A 128 3.67 10.97 5.01
N LYS A 129 3.29 10.47 3.83
CA LYS A 129 4.24 10.21 2.74
C LYS A 129 4.93 11.49 2.26
N MET A 130 4.19 12.59 2.10
CA MET A 130 4.73 13.87 1.70
C MET A 130 5.67 14.47 2.75
N ASP A 131 5.29 14.39 4.03
CA ASP A 131 6.11 14.87 5.14
C ASP A 131 7.44 14.10 5.21
N LYS A 132 7.40 12.75 5.12
CA LYS A 132 8.60 11.90 5.06
C LYS A 132 9.46 12.20 3.83
N MET A 133 8.84 12.44 2.67
CA MET A 133 9.57 12.80 1.45
C MET A 133 10.28 14.15 1.60
N ASN A 134 9.64 15.12 2.26
CA ASN A 134 10.22 16.42 2.54
C ASN A 134 11.40 16.33 3.53
N GLU A 135 11.29 15.50 4.57
CA GLU A 135 12.40 15.20 5.50
C GLU A 135 13.58 14.57 4.76
N ASN A 136 13.34 13.52 3.97
CA ASN A 136 14.37 12.88 3.15
C ASN A 136 15.05 13.89 2.20
N TYR A 137 14.28 14.79 1.59
CA TYR A 137 14.82 15.83 0.73
C TYR A 137 15.73 16.79 1.52
N LYS A 138 15.30 17.26 2.69
CA LYS A 138 16.12 18.13 3.56
C LYS A 138 17.42 17.45 3.98
N ASP A 139 17.36 16.17 4.32
CA ASP A 139 18.54 15.39 4.70
C ASP A 139 19.51 15.21 3.54
N LEU A 140 19.00 14.90 2.35
CA LEU A 140 19.81 14.81 1.13
C LEU A 140 20.46 16.16 0.79
N MET A 141 19.71 17.26 0.93
CA MET A 141 20.22 18.61 0.72
C MET A 141 21.36 18.94 1.69
N ARG A 142 21.21 18.56 2.97
CA ARG A 142 22.24 18.75 3.99
C ARG A 142 23.49 17.93 3.68
N GLU A 143 23.33 16.66 3.33
CA GLU A 143 24.47 15.79 2.98
C GLU A 143 25.21 16.32 1.74
N LEU A 144 24.47 16.73 0.70
CA LEU A 144 25.08 17.33 -0.50
C LEU A 144 25.86 18.61 -0.17
N THR A 145 25.31 19.48 0.68
CA THR A 145 26.00 20.71 1.11
C THR A 145 27.29 20.40 1.86
N ASN A 146 27.26 19.42 2.78
CA ASN A 146 28.44 18.99 3.53
C ASN A 146 29.52 18.37 2.61
N GLN A 147 29.13 17.52 1.67
CA GLN A 147 30.07 16.94 0.71
C GLN A 147 30.70 18.01 -0.17
N ASN A 148 29.92 18.98 -0.63
CA ASN A 148 30.44 20.09 -1.42
C ASN A 148 31.41 20.96 -0.60
N ALA A 149 31.08 21.28 0.65
CA ALA A 149 31.98 22.00 1.55
C ALA A 149 33.31 21.24 1.75
N LYS A 150 33.23 19.93 1.96
CA LYS A 150 34.42 19.07 2.10
C LYS A 150 35.30 19.12 0.86
N ASN A 151 34.70 18.97 -0.32
CA ASN A 151 35.45 18.99 -1.58
C ASN A 151 36.08 20.36 -1.85
N VAL A 152 35.39 21.46 -1.53
CA VAL A 152 35.94 22.82 -1.63
C VAL A 152 37.16 22.98 -0.72
N ILE A 153 37.09 22.51 0.53
CA ILE A 153 38.22 22.56 1.46
C ILE A 153 39.39 21.72 0.93
N GLN A 154 39.14 20.55 0.35
CA GLN A 154 40.19 19.71 -0.25
C GLN A 154 40.87 20.35 -1.45
N GLU A 155 40.10 20.95 -2.36
CA GLU A 155 40.68 21.68 -3.50
C GLU A 155 41.45 22.93 -3.03
N PHE A 156 40.97 23.61 -1.98
CA PHE A 156 41.67 24.73 -1.37
C PHE A 156 43.00 24.30 -0.71
N GLN A 157 43.06 23.14 -0.07
CA GLN A 157 44.29 22.59 0.52
C GLN A 157 45.42 22.39 -0.50
N ARG A 158 45.10 22.02 -1.75
CA ARG A 158 46.11 21.92 -2.82
C ARG A 158 46.80 23.24 -3.11
N ILE A 159 46.09 24.35 -2.97
CA ILE A 159 46.68 25.69 -3.09
C ILE A 159 47.63 25.95 -1.92
N ILE A 160 47.22 25.63 -0.68
CA ILE A 160 48.02 25.81 0.54
C ILE A 160 49.35 25.04 0.45
N GLU A 161 49.34 23.80 -0.05
CA GLU A 161 50.54 22.95 -0.18
C GLU A 161 51.66 23.62 -1.00
N THR A 162 51.30 24.41 -2.02
CA THR A 162 52.29 25.15 -2.81
C THR A 162 52.98 26.26 -2.00
N VAL A 163 52.24 26.93 -1.11
CA VAL A 163 52.77 27.99 -0.23
C VAL A 163 53.66 27.40 0.86
N ILE A 164 53.29 26.24 1.41
CA ILE A 164 54.11 25.50 2.39
C ILE A 164 55.45 25.11 1.76
N THR A 165 55.45 24.64 0.51
CA THR A 165 56.67 24.26 -0.21
C THR A 165 57.63 25.45 -0.37
N VAL A 166 57.11 26.63 -0.74
CA VAL A 166 57.92 27.86 -0.81
C VAL A 166 58.48 28.23 0.56
N SER A 167 57.66 28.16 1.62
CA SER A 167 58.10 28.45 2.98
C SER A 167 59.27 27.57 3.42
N ILE A 168 59.19 26.26 3.16
CA ILE A 168 60.23 25.29 3.50
C ILE A 168 61.53 25.59 2.74
N SER A 169 61.45 25.80 1.42
CA SER A 169 62.64 26.10 0.60
C SER A 169 63.28 27.44 0.94
N LEU A 170 62.50 28.45 1.32
CA LEU A 170 63.02 29.71 1.87
C LEU A 170 63.76 29.50 3.20
N GLY A 171 63.25 28.61 4.05
CA GLY A 171 63.90 28.24 5.30
C GLY A 171 65.26 27.57 5.07
N SER A 172 65.37 26.72 4.04
CA SER A 172 66.63 26.10 3.59
C SER A 172 67.63 27.14 3.10
N ILE A 173 67.20 28.02 2.17
CA ILE A 173 68.03 29.10 1.60
C ILE A 173 68.56 30.02 2.70
N ARG A 174 67.72 30.41 3.65
CA ARG A 174 68.10 31.24 4.80
C ARG A 174 69.24 30.60 5.60
N CYS A 175 69.09 29.32 5.97
CA CYS A 175 70.08 28.62 6.79
C CYS A 175 71.44 28.52 6.11
N ASP A 176 71.47 28.39 4.78
CA ASP A 176 72.69 28.26 4.01
C ASP A 176 73.34 29.60 3.63
N CYS A 177 72.54 30.64 3.39
CA CYS A 177 73.05 31.99 3.06
C CYS A 177 73.53 32.76 4.29
N LEU A 178 73.04 32.44 5.49
CA LEU A 178 73.38 33.14 6.73
C LEU A 178 73.68 32.12 7.85
N PRO A 179 74.90 31.58 7.92
CA PRO A 179 75.26 30.62 8.95
C PRO A 179 75.26 31.23 10.35
N ALA A 180 74.75 30.49 11.34
CA ALA A 180 74.43 30.95 12.70
C ALA A 180 75.60 31.56 13.52
N HIS A 181 76.84 31.45 13.04
CA HIS A 181 78.04 31.94 13.73
C HIS A 181 78.68 33.17 13.07
N GLY A 182 77.99 33.84 12.13
CA GLY A 182 78.46 35.10 11.53
C GLY A 182 79.69 34.96 10.64
N GLY A 183 79.97 33.74 10.14
CA GLY A 183 81.03 33.49 9.16
C GLY A 183 80.56 33.79 7.74
N ALA A 184 81.52 34.01 6.82
CA ALA A 184 81.20 34.19 5.41
C ALA A 184 80.43 32.97 4.86
N PRO A 185 79.35 33.15 4.07
CA PRO A 185 78.58 32.05 3.52
C PRO A 185 79.48 31.14 2.68
N THR A 186 79.69 29.91 3.15
CA THR A 186 80.46 28.89 2.43
C THR A 186 79.48 27.99 1.68
N ILE A 187 78.71 28.56 0.76
CA ILE A 187 77.71 27.83 -0.01
C ILE A 187 78.42 27.02 -1.09
N ILE A 188 78.23 25.69 -1.04
CA ILE A 188 78.71 24.80 -2.10
C ILE A 188 77.87 25.09 -3.36
N PRO A 189 78.49 25.39 -4.52
CA PRO A 189 77.76 25.57 -5.77
C PRO A 189 76.83 24.38 -6.05
N GLY A 190 75.59 24.67 -6.40
CA GLY A 190 74.56 23.67 -6.69
C GLY A 190 73.77 23.15 -5.47
N LYS A 191 74.17 23.46 -4.23
CA LYS A 191 73.48 22.98 -3.02
C LYS A 191 72.02 23.46 -2.93
N LEU A 192 71.77 24.71 -3.34
CA LEU A 192 70.46 25.36 -3.26
C LEU A 192 69.63 25.23 -4.55
N ASP A 193 70.14 24.58 -5.60
CA ASP A 193 69.45 24.49 -6.90
C ASP A 193 68.08 23.80 -6.78
N VAL A 194 67.99 22.80 -5.90
CA VAL A 194 66.74 22.09 -5.61
C VAL A 194 65.72 23.06 -4.98
N ASP A 195 66.13 23.91 -4.06
CA ASP A 195 65.25 24.87 -3.40
C ASP A 195 64.73 25.93 -4.38
N PHE A 196 65.60 26.46 -5.26
CA PHE A 196 65.17 27.39 -6.30
C PHE A 196 64.22 26.73 -7.31
N SER A 197 64.51 25.49 -7.71
CA SER A 197 63.63 24.70 -8.58
C SER A 197 62.27 24.43 -7.91
N ASN A 198 62.26 24.11 -6.62
CA ASN A 198 61.04 23.87 -5.86
C ASN A 198 60.19 25.13 -5.76
N ILE A 199 60.79 26.29 -5.46
CA ILE A 199 60.07 27.57 -5.41
C ILE A 199 59.47 27.90 -6.78
N GLN A 200 60.25 27.78 -7.86
CA GLN A 200 59.77 28.08 -9.21
C GLN A 200 58.64 27.14 -9.65
N SER A 201 58.76 25.85 -9.33
CA SER A 201 57.72 24.85 -9.57
C SER A 201 56.46 25.16 -8.77
N ALA A 202 56.60 25.44 -7.47
CA ALA A 202 55.48 25.78 -6.59
C ALA A 202 54.75 27.06 -7.01
N MET A 203 55.46 28.09 -7.48
CA MET A 203 54.85 29.30 -8.05
C MET A 203 54.00 29.01 -9.29
N ASN A 204 54.49 28.12 -10.17
CA ASN A 204 53.73 27.71 -11.36
C ASN A 204 52.52 26.84 -10.98
N SER A 205 52.68 25.91 -10.05
CA SER A 205 51.59 25.09 -9.50
C SER A 205 50.54 25.97 -8.83
N PHE A 206 50.93 26.95 -8.02
CA PHE A 206 50.00 27.88 -7.38
C PHE A 206 49.10 28.60 -8.39
N ARG A 207 49.68 29.12 -9.49
CA ARG A 207 48.90 29.76 -10.56
C ARG A 207 47.90 28.79 -11.20
N ASN A 208 48.31 27.55 -11.42
CA ASN A 208 47.46 26.51 -11.99
C ASN A 208 46.34 26.11 -11.03
N GLU A 209 46.67 25.78 -9.78
CA GLU A 209 45.70 25.38 -8.75
C GLU A 209 44.71 26.51 -8.44
N LYS A 210 45.16 27.77 -8.36
CA LYS A 210 44.26 28.94 -8.23
C LYS A 210 43.25 29.02 -9.36
N ARG A 211 43.67 28.76 -10.60
CA ARG A 211 42.79 28.75 -11.79
C ARG A 211 41.81 27.58 -11.74
N LEU A 212 42.30 26.38 -11.41
CA LEU A 212 41.48 25.18 -11.30
C LEU A 212 40.43 25.33 -10.19
N PHE A 213 40.82 25.85 -9.04
CA PHE A 213 39.92 26.15 -7.93
C PHE A 213 38.86 27.16 -8.32
N SER A 214 39.23 28.25 -9.00
CA SER A 214 38.26 29.25 -9.48
C SER A 214 37.24 28.62 -10.42
N GLN A 215 37.68 27.75 -11.33
CA GLN A 215 36.79 27.03 -12.24
C GLN A 215 35.92 26.00 -11.51
N TYR A 216 36.48 25.31 -10.52
CA TYR A 216 35.77 24.38 -9.65
C TYR A 216 34.64 25.08 -8.89
N VAL A 217 34.92 26.23 -8.27
CA VAL A 217 33.95 27.04 -7.53
C VAL A 217 32.80 27.50 -8.44
N ILE A 218 33.09 27.96 -9.66
CA ILE A 218 32.05 28.37 -10.63
C ILE A 218 31.12 27.20 -10.98
N ASN A 219 31.65 25.98 -11.08
CA ASN A 219 30.90 24.79 -11.45
C ASN A 219 30.23 24.09 -10.26
N THR A 220 30.56 24.48 -9.03
CA THR A 220 30.03 23.85 -7.83
C THR A 220 28.77 24.57 -7.38
N ASN A 221 27.63 23.87 -7.44
CA ASN A 221 26.38 24.36 -6.91
C ASN A 221 26.24 24.02 -5.42
N ARG A 222 25.49 24.82 -4.66
CA ARG A 222 25.09 24.49 -3.27
C ARG A 222 26.27 24.35 -2.29
N THR A 223 27.27 25.21 -2.45
CA THR A 223 28.28 25.47 -1.41
C THR A 223 27.89 26.73 -0.65
N GLU A 224 28.20 26.76 0.65
CA GLU A 224 27.99 27.94 1.46
C GLU A 224 28.84 29.11 0.97
N ARG A 225 28.20 30.27 0.76
CA ARG A 225 28.86 31.48 0.29
C ARG A 225 29.99 31.94 1.22
N LYS A 226 29.81 31.79 2.53
CA LYS A 226 30.80 32.18 3.53
C LYS A 226 32.11 31.40 3.38
N LEU A 227 32.03 30.10 3.12
CA LEU A 227 33.20 29.25 2.87
C LEU A 227 33.97 29.75 1.64
N LEU A 228 33.25 30.03 0.54
CA LEU A 228 33.86 30.53 -0.69
C LEU A 228 34.52 31.91 -0.50
N GLU A 229 33.87 32.80 0.25
CA GLU A 229 34.41 34.11 0.59
C GLU A 229 35.70 33.96 1.41
N ALA A 230 35.70 33.13 2.45
CA ALA A 230 36.88 32.89 3.29
C ALA A 230 38.07 32.30 2.48
N CYS A 231 37.81 31.32 1.60
CA CYS A 231 38.83 30.81 0.68
C CYS A 231 39.36 31.91 -0.24
N ALA A 232 38.50 32.77 -0.80
CA ALA A 232 38.90 33.86 -1.68
C ALA A 232 39.77 34.91 -0.97
N GLU A 233 39.48 35.22 0.30
CA GLU A 233 40.33 36.11 1.11
C GLU A 233 41.73 35.54 1.29
N LEU A 234 41.83 34.28 1.71
CA LEU A 234 43.12 33.62 1.91
C LEU A 234 43.90 33.43 0.59
N ILE A 235 43.22 33.16 -0.53
CA ILE A 235 43.85 33.12 -1.86
C ILE A 235 44.48 34.47 -2.20
N ARG A 236 43.84 35.60 -1.86
CA ARG A 236 44.42 36.94 -2.10
C ARG A 236 45.68 37.15 -1.25
N ASP A 237 45.67 36.73 0.01
CA ASP A 237 46.84 36.82 0.89
C ASP A 237 48.00 35.97 0.35
N MET A 238 47.70 34.73 -0.10
CA MET A 238 48.68 33.85 -0.74
C MET A 238 49.23 34.46 -2.03
N ASP A 239 48.37 35.02 -2.88
CA ASP A 239 48.75 35.62 -4.15
C ASP A 239 49.70 36.79 -3.96
N ALA A 240 49.44 37.66 -2.98
CA ALA A 240 50.29 38.82 -2.67
C ALA A 240 51.74 38.43 -2.37
N LEU A 241 51.97 37.33 -1.63
CA LEU A 241 53.31 36.83 -1.34
C LEU A 241 53.91 36.02 -2.51
N MET A 242 53.12 35.15 -3.13
CA MET A 242 53.54 34.28 -4.24
C MET A 242 53.88 35.06 -5.52
N THR A 243 53.37 36.28 -5.69
CA THR A 243 53.72 37.17 -6.80
C THR A 243 54.59 38.36 -6.36
N SER A 244 55.13 38.33 -5.14
CA SER A 244 55.98 39.42 -4.66
C SER A 244 57.23 39.58 -5.53
N GLN A 245 57.58 40.84 -5.80
CA GLN A 245 58.78 41.16 -6.57
C GLN A 245 60.04 40.64 -5.87
N ASP A 246 60.07 40.72 -4.54
CA ASP A 246 61.16 40.24 -3.70
C ASP A 246 61.45 38.75 -3.89
N LEU A 247 60.42 37.91 -3.94
CA LEU A 247 60.56 36.47 -4.20
C LEU A 247 61.09 36.22 -5.61
N SER A 248 60.54 36.90 -6.61
CA SER A 248 60.95 36.74 -8.01
C SER A 248 62.39 37.23 -8.26
N GLU A 249 62.78 38.34 -7.66
CA GLU A 249 64.14 38.87 -7.75
C GLU A 249 65.13 37.95 -7.05
N MET A 250 64.80 37.46 -5.86
CA MET A 250 65.66 36.52 -5.13
C MET A 250 65.89 35.23 -5.93
N CYS A 251 64.83 34.62 -6.46
CA CYS A 251 64.93 33.39 -7.24
C CYS A 251 65.64 33.57 -8.60
N SER A 252 65.74 34.79 -9.13
CA SER A 252 66.46 35.05 -10.38
C SER A 252 67.91 35.48 -10.16
N GLN A 253 68.18 36.28 -9.12
CA GLN A 253 69.49 36.86 -8.88
C GLN A 253 70.39 35.96 -8.03
N LEU A 254 69.85 35.29 -7.01
CA LEU A 254 70.67 34.51 -6.07
C LEU A 254 71.35 33.30 -6.75
N PRO A 255 70.68 32.49 -7.58
CA PRO A 255 71.33 31.37 -8.29
C PRO A 255 72.49 31.81 -9.19
N LEU A 256 72.34 32.93 -9.91
CA LEU A 256 73.36 33.46 -10.84
C LEU A 256 74.65 33.87 -10.14
N ARG A 257 74.56 34.26 -8.86
CA ARG A 257 75.71 34.68 -8.06
C ARG A 257 76.37 33.49 -7.37
N LEU A 258 75.56 32.51 -6.95
CA LEU A 258 76.03 31.26 -6.34
C LEU A 258 76.68 30.29 -7.34
N SER A 259 76.37 30.40 -8.64
CA SER A 259 76.96 29.55 -9.69
C SER A 259 78.38 29.96 -10.10
N LYS A 260 78.95 31.04 -9.54
CA LYS A 260 80.30 31.52 -9.89
C LYS A 260 81.35 30.82 -9.03
N GLU A 261 82.38 30.26 -9.66
CA GLU A 261 83.49 29.58 -8.97
C GLU A 261 84.32 30.51 -8.06
N SER A 262 84.34 31.81 -8.36
CA SER A 262 84.99 32.84 -7.52
C SER A 262 84.13 34.11 -7.47
N PRO A 263 83.21 34.24 -6.49
CA PRO A 263 82.38 35.41 -6.34
C PRO A 263 83.23 36.62 -5.92
N ASN A 264 83.03 37.76 -6.58
CA ASN A 264 83.69 39.01 -6.20
C ASN A 264 83.01 39.65 -4.98
N THR A 265 83.58 40.74 -4.44
CA THR A 265 83.03 41.44 -3.26
C THR A 265 81.58 41.90 -3.46
N GLU A 266 81.19 42.24 -4.70
CA GLU A 266 79.83 42.65 -5.02
C GLU A 266 78.87 41.46 -5.05
N ASP A 267 79.31 40.31 -5.58
CA ASP A 267 78.54 39.05 -5.59
C ASP A 267 78.26 38.59 -4.14
N LEU A 268 79.24 38.69 -3.24
CA LEU A 268 79.07 38.37 -1.82
C LEU A 268 78.07 39.30 -1.12
N ARG A 269 78.13 40.61 -1.38
CA ARG A 269 77.14 41.57 -0.86
C ARG A 269 75.73 41.27 -1.34
N ILE A 270 75.58 40.89 -2.60
CA ILE A 270 74.28 40.52 -3.18
C ILE A 270 73.76 39.23 -2.54
N ILE A 271 74.63 38.23 -2.32
CA ILE A 271 74.27 36.98 -1.64
C ILE A 271 73.81 37.26 -0.20
N GLU A 272 74.54 38.07 0.55
CA GLU A 272 74.16 38.49 1.91
C GLU A 272 72.82 39.27 1.91
N PHE A 273 72.65 40.22 0.99
CA PHE A 273 71.42 41.00 0.86
C PHE A 273 70.19 40.11 0.61
N TYR A 274 70.28 39.16 -0.32
CA TYR A 274 69.19 38.23 -0.60
C TYR A 274 69.04 37.15 0.48
N GLY A 275 70.11 36.79 1.18
CA GLY A 275 70.06 35.97 2.38
C GLY A 275 69.22 36.63 3.49
N GLU A 276 69.47 37.90 3.77
CA GLU A 276 68.68 38.67 4.74
C GLU A 276 67.22 38.83 4.27
N ARG A 277 67.02 39.09 2.97
CA ARG A 277 65.67 39.16 2.38
C ARG A 277 64.92 37.82 2.48
N SER A 278 65.63 36.69 2.40
CA SER A 278 65.05 35.36 2.60
C SER A 278 64.55 35.13 4.02
N ILE A 279 65.14 35.77 5.04
CA ILE A 279 64.62 35.76 6.42
C ILE A 279 63.25 36.41 6.47
N THR A 280 63.14 37.63 5.94
CA THR A 280 61.87 38.37 5.95
C THR A 280 60.79 37.63 5.17
N LEU A 281 61.11 37.13 3.98
CA LEU A 281 60.18 36.33 3.18
C LEU A 281 59.77 35.05 3.92
N HIS A 282 60.72 34.28 4.45
CA HIS A 282 60.41 33.06 5.19
C HIS A 282 59.49 33.32 6.40
N GLN A 283 59.71 34.42 7.12
CA GLN A 283 58.86 34.81 8.24
C GLN A 283 57.42 35.11 7.79
N LEU A 284 57.25 35.92 6.73
CA LEU A 284 55.94 36.24 6.16
C LEU A 284 55.20 34.99 5.66
N PHE A 285 55.92 34.09 4.99
CA PHE A 285 55.37 32.81 4.54
C PHE A 285 55.01 31.88 5.71
N SER A 286 55.81 31.87 6.77
CA SER A 286 55.54 31.06 7.97
C SER A 286 54.32 31.55 8.73
N GLU A 287 54.18 32.87 8.93
CA GLU A 287 52.98 33.48 9.52
C GLU A 287 51.73 33.19 8.70
N LEU A 288 51.85 33.29 7.36
CA LEU A 288 50.76 32.92 6.47
C LEU A 288 50.40 31.43 6.59
N CYS A 289 51.39 30.52 6.65
CA CYS A 289 51.13 29.09 6.82
C CYS A 289 50.36 28.79 8.11
N VAL A 290 50.71 29.44 9.23
CA VAL A 290 49.97 29.32 10.50
C VAL A 290 48.54 29.82 10.34
N LYS A 291 48.35 31.00 9.74
CA LYS A 291 47.02 31.55 9.47
C LYS A 291 46.18 30.62 8.59
N LEU A 292 46.77 30.02 7.56
CA LEU A 292 46.11 29.09 6.65
C LEU A 292 45.69 27.80 7.36
N ASP A 293 46.54 27.24 8.23
CA ASP A 293 46.23 26.04 9.01
C ASP A 293 45.07 26.29 9.98
N ASP A 294 45.15 27.37 10.77
CA ASP A 294 44.09 27.78 11.70
C ASP A 294 42.77 28.04 10.98
N SER A 295 42.82 28.77 9.86
CA SER A 295 41.61 29.11 9.09
C SER A 295 41.00 27.88 8.44
N THR A 296 41.82 26.96 7.91
CA THR A 296 41.34 25.71 7.31
C THR A 296 40.69 24.82 8.36
N ARG A 297 41.28 24.73 9.56
CA ARG A 297 40.69 24.01 10.70
C ARG A 297 39.36 24.62 11.11
N ASN A 298 39.25 25.95 11.17
CA ASN A 298 37.99 26.64 11.48
C ASN A 298 36.94 26.37 10.40
N MET A 299 37.29 26.42 9.11
CA MET A 299 36.37 26.07 8.01
C MET A 299 35.86 24.63 8.12
N GLN A 300 36.73 23.69 8.50
CA GLN A 300 36.30 22.31 8.73
C GLN A 300 35.32 22.20 9.89
N ILE A 301 35.56 22.90 11.01
CA ILE A 301 34.67 22.88 12.18
C ILE A 301 33.32 23.54 11.86
N GLU A 302 33.32 24.68 11.17
CA GLU A 302 32.11 25.45 10.90
C GLU A 302 31.22 24.81 9.82
N HIS A 303 31.81 24.20 8.79
CA HIS A 303 31.09 23.74 7.61
C HIS A 303 30.96 22.21 7.49
N LEU A 304 31.67 21.44 8.33
CA LEU A 304 31.54 19.99 8.37
C LEU A 304 31.01 19.58 9.76
N PRO A 305 29.73 19.18 9.89
CA PRO A 305 29.22 18.71 11.17
C PRO A 305 29.99 17.46 11.61
N SER A 306 30.53 17.48 12.84
CA SER A 306 31.15 16.30 13.46
C SER A 306 30.18 15.12 13.45
N ALA A 307 30.67 13.93 13.10
CA ALA A 307 29.91 12.69 13.10
C ALA A 307 29.28 12.38 14.48
N GLU A 308 29.83 12.96 15.56
CA GLU A 308 29.38 12.76 16.95
C GLU A 308 28.00 13.37 17.23
N GLY A 309 27.57 14.37 16.44
CA GLY A 309 26.24 14.96 16.56
C GLY A 309 25.09 14.05 16.11
N ARG A 310 25.37 13.00 15.33
CA ARG A 310 24.34 12.05 14.84
C ARG A 310 24.02 10.95 15.86
N SER A 311 24.90 10.67 16.81
CA SER A 311 24.67 9.64 17.84
C SER A 311 23.76 10.12 18.97
N LEU A 312 23.87 11.40 19.36
CA LEU A 312 23.08 11.96 20.48
C LEU A 312 21.62 12.26 20.14
N GLN A 313 21.26 12.40 18.85
CA GLN A 313 19.86 12.56 18.44
C GLN A 313 19.13 11.23 18.26
N ALA A 314 19.84 10.11 18.05
CA ALA A 314 19.24 8.78 17.96
C ALA A 314 18.95 8.13 19.32
N ILE A 315 19.51 8.67 20.41
CA ILE A 315 19.29 8.17 21.79
C ILE A 315 18.14 8.93 22.50
N ASN A 316 17.68 10.05 21.94
CA ASN A 316 16.65 10.92 22.54
C ASN A 316 15.34 11.00 21.73
N GLN A 317 15.05 10.04 20.84
CA GLN A 317 13.74 9.86 20.19
C GLN A 317 13.17 8.48 20.51
#